data_AF-A0A7X8T256-F1
#
_entry.id   AF-A0A7X8T256-F1
#
_cell.length_a   1.000
_cell.length_b   1.000
_cell.length_c   1.000
_cell.angle_alpha   90.00
_cell.angle_beta   90.00
_cell.angle_gamma   90.00
#
_symmetry.space_group_name_H-M   'P 1'
#
loop_
_entity.id
_entity.type
_entity.pdbx_description
1 polymer ?
#
loop_
_entity_poly.entity_id
_entity_poly.type
_entity_poly.pdbx_seq_one_letter_code
_entity_poly.pdbx_strand_id
1 'polypeptide(L)'
;MTKSSDRIALVTGANKGIGYEIAKQLAEANVVVLLGARDLSRGREAAARLASQGIDVSVIRLDICDPESIASAAAGIDAKHGRLDILVNNAGIADYADGAPSVASLDAVRRELETNFIGPLAVTQAMLPLLRKSDAGRIINMTSSLGSLTLNGDPSWPFYDVRLIGYNASKAALNLLTIQLNAELRDTGITAVSACPGLVNTDLSGHRGDRMPSEAAVFPVELALSNVHDGKGAYQGAEGPIPW
;
A
#
# COMPACT_ATOMS: atom_id res chain seq x y z
N MET A 1 -5.78 13.31 -26.25
CA MET A 1 -5.85 11.90 -25.85
C MET A 1 -4.45 11.31 -25.96
N THR A 2 -3.62 11.50 -24.93
CA THR A 2 -2.29 10.90 -24.87
C THR A 2 -2.46 9.42 -24.58
N LYS A 3 -2.03 8.55 -25.52
CA LYS A 3 -1.85 7.11 -25.26
C LYS A 3 -1.10 6.96 -23.94
N SER A 4 -1.75 6.45 -22.90
CA SER A 4 -1.04 5.98 -21.70
C SER A 4 -0.09 4.89 -22.19
N SER A 5 1.22 5.16 -22.15
CA SER A 5 2.23 4.12 -22.25
C SER A 5 1.93 3.06 -21.20
N ASP A 6 2.01 1.78 -21.54
CA ASP A 6 1.71 0.62 -20.67
C ASP A 6 2.52 0.68 -19.36
N ARG A 7 2.03 1.44 -18.37
CA ARG A 7 2.60 1.52 -17.03
C ARG A 7 2.39 0.19 -16.35
N ILE A 8 3.36 -0.26 -15.57
CA ILE A 8 3.31 -1.53 -14.86
C ILE A 8 3.20 -1.26 -13.37
N ALA A 9 2.16 -1.79 -12.73
CA ALA A 9 1.89 -1.64 -11.32
C ALA A 9 1.99 -2.96 -10.56
N LEU A 10 2.64 -2.95 -9.40
CA LEU A 10 2.59 -4.03 -8.42
C LEU A 10 1.74 -3.59 -7.23
N VAL A 11 0.68 -4.34 -6.92
CA VAL A 11 -0.16 -4.10 -5.74
C VAL A 11 0.01 -5.26 -4.77
N THR A 12 0.56 -5.01 -3.59
CA THR A 12 0.76 -6.04 -2.55
C THR A 12 -0.56 -6.34 -1.81
N GLY A 13 -0.81 -7.59 -1.43
CA GLY A 13 -2.01 -7.96 -0.67
C GLY A 13 -3.31 -7.74 -1.45
N ALA A 14 -3.29 -7.94 -2.77
CA ALA A 14 -4.35 -7.54 -3.69
C ALA A 14 -5.41 -8.63 -3.96
N ASN A 15 -5.43 -9.72 -3.19
CA ASN A 15 -6.42 -10.79 -3.38
C ASN A 15 -7.81 -10.49 -2.77
N LYS A 16 -7.92 -9.43 -1.94
CA LYS A 16 -9.16 -8.97 -1.31
C LYS A 16 -9.06 -7.51 -0.84
N GLY A 17 -10.17 -6.96 -0.34
CA GLY A 17 -10.21 -5.66 0.33
C GLY A 17 -9.80 -4.51 -0.60
N ILE A 18 -9.14 -3.50 -0.02
CA ILE A 18 -8.74 -2.29 -0.74
C ILE A 18 -7.75 -2.62 -1.86
N GLY A 19 -6.77 -3.50 -1.62
CA GLY A 19 -5.80 -3.89 -2.64
C GLY A 19 -6.41 -4.52 -3.89
N TYR A 20 -7.50 -5.29 -3.74
CA TYR A 20 -8.23 -5.84 -4.89
C TYR A 20 -8.89 -4.74 -5.73
N GLU A 21 -9.50 -3.75 -5.08
CA GLU A 21 -10.14 -2.63 -5.77
C GLU A 21 -9.12 -1.66 -6.38
N ILE A 22 -7.96 -1.47 -5.75
CA ILE A 22 -6.84 -0.72 -6.34
C ILE A 22 -6.36 -1.44 -7.61
N ALA A 23 -6.14 -2.76 -7.55
CA ALA A 23 -5.73 -3.55 -8.71
C ALA A 23 -6.75 -3.46 -9.84
N LYS A 24 -8.05 -3.54 -9.51
CA LYS A 24 -9.15 -3.37 -10.46
C LYS A 24 -9.11 -2.01 -11.15
N GLN A 25 -9.11 -0.92 -10.38
CA GLN A 25 -9.23 0.44 -10.91
C GLN A 25 -7.98 0.87 -11.69
N LEU A 26 -6.78 0.39 -11.30
CA LEU A 26 -5.57 0.59 -12.10
C LEU A 26 -5.67 -0.11 -13.46
N ALA A 27 -6.17 -1.35 -13.49
CA ALA A 27 -6.36 -2.09 -14.74
C ALA A 27 -7.43 -1.43 -15.64
N GLU A 28 -8.53 -0.93 -15.08
CA GLU A 28 -9.54 -0.12 -15.79
C GLU A 28 -8.93 1.17 -16.38
N ALA A 29 -7.89 1.72 -15.73
CA ALA A 29 -7.12 2.86 -16.22
C ALA A 29 -6.02 2.48 -17.25
N ASN A 30 -6.05 1.26 -17.80
CA ASN A 30 -5.08 0.72 -18.77
C ASN A 30 -3.64 0.59 -18.23
N VAL A 31 -3.49 0.31 -16.93
CA VAL A 31 -2.21 -0.07 -16.31
C VAL A 31 -2.07 -1.59 -16.37
N VAL A 32 -0.88 -2.10 -16.69
CA VAL A 32 -0.56 -3.52 -16.57
C VAL A 32 -0.41 -3.85 -15.08
N VAL A 33 -1.36 -4.57 -14.52
CA VAL A 33 -1.40 -4.84 -13.07
C VAL A 33 -0.85 -6.22 -12.73
N LEU A 34 0.10 -6.22 -11.80
CA LEU A 34 0.64 -7.37 -11.09
C LEU A 34 -0.05 -7.46 -9.72
N LEU A 35 -1.01 -8.38 -9.62
CA LEU A 35 -1.77 -8.68 -8.40
C LEU A 35 -0.89 -9.53 -7.47
N GLY A 36 -0.29 -8.90 -6.48
CA GLY A 36 0.54 -9.55 -5.47
C GLY A 36 -0.30 -10.23 -4.39
N ALA A 37 -0.08 -11.54 -4.18
CA ALA A 37 -0.72 -12.31 -3.12
C ALA A 37 0.24 -13.33 -2.51
N ARG A 38 0.23 -13.45 -1.17
CA ARG A 38 1.02 -14.49 -0.48
C ARG A 38 0.56 -15.91 -0.83
N ASP A 39 -0.74 -16.07 -1.01
CA ASP A 39 -1.39 -17.31 -1.40
C ASP A 39 -1.78 -17.23 -2.88
N LEU A 40 -1.13 -18.06 -3.69
CA LEU A 40 -1.31 -18.05 -5.14
C LEU A 40 -2.71 -18.51 -5.57
N SER A 41 -3.34 -19.41 -4.82
CA SER A 41 -4.71 -19.87 -5.12
C SER A 41 -5.69 -18.72 -4.95
N ARG A 42 -5.61 -18.02 -3.81
CA ARG A 42 -6.46 -16.85 -3.55
C ARG A 42 -6.19 -15.72 -4.53
N GLY A 43 -4.95 -15.54 -4.97
CA GLY A 43 -4.58 -14.60 -6.02
C GLY A 43 -5.24 -14.95 -7.36
N ARG A 44 -5.20 -16.22 -7.77
CA ARG A 44 -5.84 -16.71 -9.00
C ARG A 44 -7.36 -16.58 -8.97
N GLU A 45 -7.99 -16.88 -7.85
CA GLU A 45 -9.43 -16.65 -7.66
C GLU A 45 -9.79 -15.17 -7.81
N ALA A 46 -8.99 -14.28 -7.21
CA ALA A 46 -9.19 -12.83 -7.36
C ALA A 46 -9.04 -12.39 -8.82
N ALA A 47 -8.00 -12.82 -9.52
CA ALA A 47 -7.82 -12.51 -10.94
C ALA A 47 -8.96 -13.07 -11.81
N ALA A 48 -9.46 -14.28 -11.52
CA ALA A 48 -10.60 -14.85 -12.24
C ALA A 48 -11.89 -14.02 -12.09
N ARG A 49 -12.15 -13.47 -10.89
CA ARG A 49 -13.28 -12.55 -10.66
C ARG A 49 -13.16 -11.24 -11.43
N LEU A 50 -11.93 -10.75 -11.64
CA LEU A 50 -11.68 -9.57 -12.48
C LEU A 50 -11.82 -9.91 -13.96
N ALA A 51 -11.30 -11.06 -14.38
CA ALA A 51 -11.43 -11.53 -15.76
C ALA A 51 -12.90 -11.73 -16.18
N SER A 52 -13.77 -12.19 -15.28
CA SER A 52 -15.22 -12.29 -15.56
C SER A 52 -15.91 -10.92 -15.74
N GLN A 53 -15.25 -9.83 -15.35
CA GLN A 53 -15.67 -8.44 -15.58
C GLN A 53 -14.97 -7.83 -16.80
N GLY A 54 -14.16 -8.58 -17.55
CA GLY A 54 -13.39 -8.10 -18.68
C GLY A 54 -12.09 -7.36 -18.29
N ILE A 55 -11.63 -7.52 -17.06
CA ILE A 55 -10.45 -6.84 -16.52
C ILE A 55 -9.32 -7.87 -16.37
N ASP A 56 -8.23 -7.67 -17.11
CA ASP A 56 -7.07 -8.57 -17.08
C ASP A 56 -6.00 -8.12 -16.08
N VAL A 57 -5.51 -9.05 -15.27
CA VAL A 57 -4.43 -8.83 -14.31
C VAL A 57 -3.53 -10.07 -14.24
N SER A 58 -2.23 -9.87 -14.06
CA SER A 58 -1.28 -10.96 -13.84
C SER A 58 -1.08 -11.22 -12.35
N VAL A 59 -1.21 -12.46 -11.89
CA VAL A 59 -0.96 -12.81 -10.48
C VAL A 59 0.53 -13.05 -10.25
N ILE A 60 1.07 -12.49 -9.17
CA ILE A 60 2.43 -12.78 -8.70
C ILE A 60 2.39 -13.25 -7.24
N ARG A 61 3.10 -14.35 -6.93
CA ARG A 61 3.27 -14.78 -5.54
C ARG A 61 4.18 -13.78 -4.84
N LEU A 62 3.67 -13.17 -3.78
CA LEU A 62 4.41 -12.20 -2.98
C LEU A 62 3.92 -12.24 -1.53
N ASP A 63 4.70 -12.90 -0.67
CA ASP A 63 4.65 -12.70 0.76
C ASP A 63 5.69 -11.65 1.16
N ILE A 64 5.23 -10.55 1.74
CA ILE A 64 6.08 -9.40 2.06
C ILE A 64 6.95 -9.61 3.30
N CYS A 65 6.73 -10.70 4.05
CA CYS A 65 7.55 -11.09 5.19
C CYS A 65 8.53 -12.23 4.84
N ASP A 66 8.57 -12.66 3.58
CA ASP A 66 9.46 -13.72 3.08
C ASP A 66 10.48 -13.14 2.08
N PRO A 67 11.75 -12.99 2.47
CA PRO A 67 12.80 -12.45 1.59
C PRO A 67 12.96 -13.21 0.27
N GLU A 68 12.80 -14.54 0.26
CA GLU A 68 12.90 -15.33 -0.96
C GLU A 68 11.72 -15.08 -1.89
N SER A 69 10.52 -14.94 -1.33
CA SER A 69 9.33 -14.56 -2.09
C SER A 69 9.49 -13.17 -2.72
N ILE A 70 10.04 -12.20 -1.97
CA ILE A 70 10.27 -10.84 -2.47
C ILE A 70 11.30 -10.84 -3.60
N ALA A 71 12.44 -11.51 -3.40
CA ALA A 71 13.51 -11.59 -4.39
C ALA A 71 13.03 -12.28 -5.69
N SER A 72 12.28 -13.37 -5.55
CA SER A 72 11.70 -14.09 -6.68
C SER A 72 10.69 -13.24 -7.45
N ALA A 73 9.87 -12.46 -6.74
CA ALA A 73 8.93 -11.54 -7.37
C ALA A 73 9.66 -10.45 -8.17
N ALA A 74 10.70 -9.83 -7.60
CA ALA A 74 11.48 -8.80 -8.28
C ALA A 74 12.17 -9.35 -9.54
N ALA A 75 12.81 -10.52 -9.44
CA ALA A 75 13.44 -11.17 -10.58
C ALA A 75 12.44 -11.54 -11.68
N GLY A 76 11.24 -12.02 -11.30
CA GLY A 76 10.17 -12.33 -12.25
C GLY A 76 9.64 -11.09 -12.98
N ILE A 77 9.52 -9.96 -12.27
CA ILE A 77 9.12 -8.68 -12.88
C ILE A 77 10.20 -8.18 -13.84
N ASP A 78 11.47 -8.24 -13.44
CA ASP A 78 12.58 -7.83 -14.31
C ASP A 78 12.63 -8.67 -15.59
N ALA A 79 12.53 -9.99 -15.46
CA ALA A 79 12.59 -10.90 -16.61
C ALA A 79 11.43 -10.70 -17.60
N LYS A 80 10.21 -10.43 -17.10
CA LYS A 80 9.01 -10.32 -17.94
C LYS A 80 8.75 -8.91 -18.47
N HIS A 81 9.05 -7.90 -17.66
CA HIS A 81 8.66 -6.51 -17.91
C HIS A 81 9.84 -5.54 -17.99
N GLY A 82 10.99 -5.88 -17.40
CA GLY A 82 12.21 -5.08 -17.43
C GLY A 82 12.19 -3.80 -16.60
N ARG A 83 11.03 -3.41 -16.03
CA ARG A 83 10.83 -2.22 -15.19
C ARG A 83 9.59 -2.38 -14.30
N LEU A 84 9.42 -1.44 -13.38
CA LEU A 84 8.19 -1.21 -12.62
C LEU A 84 7.90 0.28 -12.61
N ASP A 85 6.66 0.70 -12.80
CA ASP A 85 6.29 2.12 -12.81
C ASP A 85 5.58 2.54 -11.51
N ILE A 86 4.78 1.63 -10.95
CA ILE A 86 3.97 1.90 -9.75
C ILE A 86 4.15 0.75 -8.75
N LEU A 87 4.46 1.06 -7.50
CA LEU A 87 4.43 0.14 -6.37
C LEU A 87 3.37 0.60 -5.37
N VAL A 88 2.39 -0.25 -5.07
CA VAL A 88 1.42 -0.01 -4.00
C VAL A 88 1.68 -1.00 -2.85
N ASN A 89 2.28 -0.49 -1.78
CA ASN A 89 2.44 -1.18 -0.50
C ASN A 89 1.10 -1.15 0.27
N ASN A 90 0.17 -2.02 -0.13
CA ASN A 90 -1.15 -2.18 0.48
C ASN A 90 -1.23 -3.27 1.55
N ALA A 91 -0.43 -4.33 1.43
CA ALA A 91 -0.47 -5.43 2.38
C ALA A 91 -0.22 -4.94 3.82
N GLY A 92 -1.03 -5.42 4.76
CA GLY A 92 -0.94 -5.07 6.16
C GLY A 92 -1.94 -5.85 7.02
N ILE A 93 -1.73 -5.82 8.33
CA ILE A 93 -2.55 -6.49 9.34
C ILE A 93 -2.89 -5.53 10.48
N ALA A 94 -3.96 -5.86 11.20
CA ALA A 94 -4.22 -5.41 12.55
C ALA A 94 -4.44 -6.68 13.39
N ASP A 95 -3.76 -6.79 14.53
CA ASP A 95 -3.79 -7.97 15.38
C ASP A 95 -4.74 -7.74 16.57
N TYR A 96 -5.69 -8.66 16.78
CA TYR A 96 -6.68 -8.54 17.85
C TYR A 96 -6.08 -8.62 19.26
N ALA A 97 -4.83 -9.09 19.40
CA ALA A 97 -4.10 -9.09 20.65
C ALA A 97 -3.24 -7.81 20.86
N ASP A 98 -3.29 -6.84 19.95
CA ASP A 98 -2.77 -5.48 20.19
C ASP A 98 -3.75 -4.68 21.09
N GLY A 99 -3.30 -3.54 21.58
CA GLY A 99 -4.09 -2.69 22.47
C GLY A 99 -3.28 -1.54 23.05
N ALA A 100 -3.73 -1.02 24.19
CA ALA A 100 -3.05 0.08 24.86
C ALA A 100 -1.64 -0.35 25.33
N PRO A 101 -0.69 0.61 25.50
CA PRO A 101 0.72 0.28 25.80
C PRO A 101 0.94 -0.62 27.02
N SER A 102 0.06 -0.56 28.02
CA SER A 102 0.18 -1.33 29.26
C SER A 102 -0.31 -2.78 29.16
N VAL A 103 -1.01 -3.16 28.09
CA VAL A 103 -1.70 -4.46 27.98
C VAL A 103 -1.51 -5.18 26.65
N ALA A 104 -1.02 -4.49 25.61
CA ALA A 104 -0.80 -5.08 24.29
C ALA A 104 0.15 -6.28 24.34
N SER A 105 -0.15 -7.31 23.54
CA SER A 105 0.77 -8.43 23.36
C SER A 105 1.99 -7.99 22.56
N LEU A 106 3.20 -8.17 23.13
CA LEU A 106 4.44 -7.87 22.41
C LEU A 106 4.60 -8.70 21.12
N ASP A 107 4.04 -9.90 21.06
CA ASP A 107 4.08 -10.72 19.85
C ASP A 107 3.15 -10.18 18.76
N ALA A 108 2.00 -9.61 19.15
CA ALA A 108 1.13 -8.90 18.22
C ALA A 108 1.84 -7.67 17.65
N VAL A 109 2.44 -6.85 18.52
CA VAL A 109 3.22 -5.67 18.14
C VAL A 109 4.37 -6.05 17.19
N ARG A 110 5.12 -7.12 17.47
CA ARG A 110 6.18 -7.61 16.58
C ARG A 110 5.64 -7.99 15.20
N ARG A 111 4.55 -8.74 15.13
CA ARG A 111 3.93 -9.15 13.85
C ARG A 111 3.46 -7.95 13.02
N GLU A 112 2.87 -6.95 13.68
CA GLU A 112 2.42 -5.73 13.02
C GLU A 112 3.59 -4.89 12.51
N LEU A 113 4.65 -4.70 13.30
CA LEU A 113 5.87 -4.02 12.84
C LEU A 113 6.53 -4.75 11.67
N GLU A 114 6.61 -6.08 11.75
CA GLU A 114 7.17 -6.92 10.69
C GLU A 114 6.36 -6.76 9.39
N THR A 115 5.04 -6.89 9.46
CA THR A 115 4.19 -6.89 8.27
C THR A 115 3.91 -5.49 7.73
N ASN A 116 3.68 -4.50 8.59
CA ASN A 116 3.21 -3.18 8.17
C ASN A 116 4.34 -2.17 7.93
N PHE A 117 5.56 -2.46 8.38
CA PHE A 117 6.72 -1.58 8.19
C PHE A 117 7.91 -2.30 7.56
N ILE A 118 8.43 -3.39 8.16
CA ILE A 118 9.59 -4.11 7.61
C ILE A 118 9.27 -4.70 6.24
N GLY A 119 8.09 -5.27 6.07
CA GLY A 119 7.64 -5.81 4.78
C GLY A 119 7.61 -4.77 3.65
N PRO A 120 6.88 -3.64 3.77
CA PRO A 120 6.91 -2.56 2.78
C PRO A 120 8.32 -2.01 2.51
N LEU A 121 9.18 -1.92 3.53
CA LEU A 121 10.57 -1.53 3.36
C LEU A 121 11.33 -2.55 2.49
N ALA A 122 11.24 -3.83 2.81
CA ALA A 122 11.91 -4.91 2.07
C ALA A 122 11.43 -5.01 0.62
N VAL A 123 10.11 -4.94 0.40
CA VAL A 123 9.51 -4.89 -0.95
C VAL A 123 10.02 -3.66 -1.70
N THR A 124 10.02 -2.49 -1.08
CA THR A 124 10.51 -1.26 -1.71
C THR A 124 11.97 -1.41 -2.12
N GLN A 125 12.84 -1.94 -1.25
CA GLN A 125 14.25 -2.18 -1.56
C GLN A 125 14.44 -3.10 -2.78
N ALA A 126 13.68 -4.19 -2.84
CA ALA A 126 13.77 -5.14 -3.95
C ALA A 126 13.21 -4.59 -5.27
N MET A 127 12.19 -3.73 -5.22
CA MET A 127 11.56 -3.14 -6.40
C MET A 127 12.23 -1.82 -6.85
N LEU A 128 13.01 -1.16 -5.99
CA LEU A 128 13.62 0.12 -6.30
C LEU A 128 14.53 0.10 -7.55
N PRO A 129 15.35 -0.94 -7.80
CA PRO A 129 16.10 -1.04 -9.06
C PRO A 129 15.21 -1.06 -10.31
N LEU A 130 14.01 -1.62 -10.23
CA LEU A 130 13.03 -1.64 -11.32
C LEU A 130 12.32 -0.29 -11.46
N LEU A 131 11.97 0.35 -10.34
CA LEU A 131 11.38 1.70 -10.31
C LEU A 131 12.31 2.75 -10.90
N ARG A 132 13.63 2.61 -10.70
CA ARG A 132 14.66 3.49 -11.31
C ARG A 132 14.73 3.41 -12.83
N LYS A 133 14.13 2.38 -13.45
CA LYS A 133 14.03 2.24 -14.90
C LYS A 133 12.76 2.88 -15.47
N SER A 134 11.87 3.39 -14.60
CA SER A 134 10.70 4.17 -15.00
C SER A 134 11.05 5.65 -15.15
N ASP A 135 10.45 6.32 -16.14
CA ASP A 135 10.59 7.76 -16.32
C ASP A 135 9.93 8.56 -15.18
N ALA A 136 8.92 7.97 -14.51
CA ALA A 136 8.15 8.62 -13.45
C ALA A 136 7.62 7.60 -12.43
N GLY A 137 8.55 6.96 -11.70
CA GLY A 137 8.20 5.97 -10.68
C GLY A 137 7.31 6.51 -9.56
N ARG A 138 6.39 5.67 -9.07
CA ARG A 138 5.48 5.99 -7.96
C ARG A 138 5.45 4.90 -6.91
N ILE A 139 5.60 5.29 -5.64
CA ILE A 139 5.46 4.41 -4.49
C ILE A 139 4.29 4.92 -3.64
N ILE A 140 3.24 4.11 -3.50
CA ILE A 140 2.09 4.41 -2.65
C ILE A 140 2.15 3.51 -1.42
N ASN A 141 2.34 4.12 -0.25
CA ASN A 141 2.31 3.44 1.04
C ASN A 141 0.92 3.59 1.66
N MET A 142 0.20 2.47 1.80
CA MET A 142 -1.13 2.47 2.41
C MET A 142 -1.00 2.55 3.93
N THR A 143 -1.31 3.72 4.45
CA THR A 143 -1.15 4.09 5.86
C THR A 143 -2.51 4.28 6.53
N SER A 144 -2.55 4.89 7.71
CA SER A 144 -3.76 5.17 8.49
C SER A 144 -3.56 6.43 9.31
N SER A 145 -4.62 7.22 9.48
CA SER A 145 -4.62 8.41 10.34
C SER A 145 -4.22 8.07 11.78
N LEU A 146 -4.39 6.82 12.20
CA LEU A 146 -3.88 6.27 13.46
C LEU A 146 -2.36 6.30 13.58
N GLY A 147 -1.62 6.49 12.48
CA GLY A 147 -0.17 6.72 12.52
C GLY A 147 0.21 8.16 12.87
N SER A 148 -0.70 9.14 12.77
CA SER A 148 -0.41 10.56 13.03
C SER A 148 -0.16 10.83 14.51
N LEU A 149 0.98 11.43 14.84
CA LEU A 149 1.31 11.83 16.21
C LEU A 149 0.42 13.00 16.65
N THR A 150 0.18 13.95 15.76
CA THR A 150 -0.72 15.09 16.00
C THR A 150 -2.13 14.62 16.34
N LEU A 151 -2.72 13.72 15.54
CA LEU A 151 -4.08 13.22 15.80
C LEU A 151 -4.15 12.32 17.04
N ASN A 152 -3.13 11.47 17.28
CA ASN A 152 -3.10 10.64 18.49
C ASN A 152 -3.01 11.48 19.78
N GLY A 153 -2.42 12.67 19.70
CA GLY A 153 -2.28 13.62 20.80
C GLY A 153 -3.47 14.56 21.01
N ASP A 154 -4.51 14.50 20.17
CA ASP A 154 -5.68 15.39 20.23
C ASP A 154 -6.92 14.68 20.80
N PRO A 155 -7.32 14.96 22.06
CA PRO A 155 -8.51 14.37 22.69
C PRO A 155 -9.83 14.66 21.99
N SER A 156 -9.87 15.64 21.07
CA SER A 156 -11.08 15.98 20.31
C SER A 156 -11.23 15.16 19.02
N TRP A 157 -10.19 14.43 18.60
CA TRP A 157 -10.22 13.62 17.39
C TRP A 157 -11.16 12.40 17.55
N PRO A 158 -12.08 12.12 16.60
CA PRO A 158 -13.06 11.03 16.75
C PRO A 158 -12.49 9.62 16.99
N PHE A 159 -11.23 9.39 16.62
CA PHE A 159 -10.55 8.10 16.83
C PHE A 159 -9.52 8.15 17.96
N TYR A 160 -9.58 9.17 18.83
CA TYR A 160 -8.65 9.33 19.96
C TYR A 160 -8.60 8.08 20.85
N ASP A 161 -9.72 7.40 21.11
CA ASP A 161 -9.74 6.22 21.98
C ASP A 161 -9.25 4.92 21.30
N VAL A 162 -8.91 4.95 20.01
CA VAL A 162 -8.34 3.80 19.29
C VAL A 162 -6.84 3.69 19.61
N ARG A 163 -6.54 3.06 20.75
CA ARG A 163 -5.19 2.86 21.27
C ARG A 163 -4.65 1.48 20.94
N LEU A 164 -4.12 1.33 19.73
CA LEU A 164 -3.44 0.13 19.25
C LEU A 164 -1.94 0.44 19.12
N ILE A 165 -1.14 0.09 20.12
CA ILE A 165 0.26 0.55 20.19
C ILE A 165 1.10 -0.01 19.04
N GLY A 166 0.90 -1.27 18.66
CA GLY A 166 1.62 -1.89 17.55
C GLY A 166 1.16 -1.36 16.20
N TYR A 167 -0.15 -1.33 15.95
CA TYR A 167 -0.70 -0.86 14.69
C TYR A 167 -0.36 0.62 14.45
N ASN A 168 -0.62 1.50 15.43
CA ASN A 168 -0.37 2.93 15.31
C ASN A 168 1.13 3.20 15.09
N ALA A 169 2.01 2.56 15.86
CA ALA A 169 3.46 2.70 15.68
C ALA A 169 3.92 2.20 14.30
N SER A 170 3.38 1.08 13.81
CA SER A 170 3.75 0.54 12.51
C SER A 170 3.35 1.46 11.34
N LYS A 171 2.14 2.05 11.40
CA LYS A 171 1.70 3.05 10.41
C LYS A 171 2.47 4.36 10.54
N ALA A 172 2.87 4.71 11.75
CA ALA A 172 3.73 5.86 11.96
C ALA A 172 5.12 5.69 11.33
N ALA A 173 5.74 4.53 11.54
CA ALA A 173 7.00 4.17 10.90
C ALA A 173 6.90 4.13 9.37
N LEU A 174 5.78 3.64 8.82
CA LEU A 174 5.53 3.65 7.39
C LEU A 174 5.43 5.08 6.81
N ASN A 175 4.89 6.04 7.57
CA ASN A 175 4.89 7.44 7.15
C ASN A 175 6.29 8.05 7.17
N LEU A 176 7.09 7.73 8.18
CA LEU A 176 8.50 8.12 8.20
C LEU A 176 9.25 7.56 6.99
N LEU A 177 8.99 6.30 6.60
CA LEU A 177 9.58 5.70 5.41
C LEU A 177 9.27 6.50 4.15
N THR A 178 8.02 6.94 3.97
CA THR A 178 7.63 7.81 2.84
C THR A 178 8.47 9.09 2.80
N ILE A 179 8.70 9.74 3.94
CA ILE A 179 9.51 10.97 4.02
C ILE A 179 10.97 10.66 3.66
N GLN A 180 11.54 9.60 4.23
CA GLN A 180 12.93 9.21 3.97
C GLN A 180 13.15 8.84 2.50
N LEU A 181 12.22 8.10 1.87
CA LEU A 181 12.27 7.77 0.45
C LEU A 181 12.27 9.01 -0.43
N ASN A 182 11.41 10.00 -0.16
CA ASN A 182 11.41 11.23 -0.94
C ASN A 182 12.71 12.04 -0.77
N ALA A 183 13.30 12.05 0.44
CA ALA A 183 14.58 12.71 0.67
C ALA A 183 15.75 12.02 -0.06
N GLU A 184 15.75 10.68 -0.07
CA GLU A 184 16.73 9.85 -0.80
C GLU A 184 16.58 10.02 -2.32
N LEU A 185 15.34 10.02 -2.82
CA LEU A 185 15.01 9.96 -4.25
C LEU A 185 14.75 11.34 -4.88
N ARG A 186 15.01 12.43 -4.15
CA ARG A 186 14.73 13.82 -4.57
C ARG A 186 15.33 14.22 -5.92
N ASP A 187 16.45 13.62 -6.30
CA ASP A 187 17.18 13.91 -7.54
C ASP A 187 16.76 12.94 -8.68
N THR A 188 15.67 12.19 -8.49
CA THR A 188 15.12 11.23 -9.46
C THR A 188 13.67 11.57 -9.82
N GLY A 189 13.12 10.89 -10.84
CA GLY A 189 11.68 10.97 -11.17
C GLY A 189 10.77 10.18 -10.22
N ILE A 190 11.30 9.52 -9.19
CA ILE A 190 10.51 8.66 -8.30
C ILE A 190 9.94 9.49 -7.15
N THR A 191 8.65 9.32 -6.84
CA THR A 191 8.05 9.89 -5.63
C THR A 191 7.38 8.82 -4.78
N ALA A 192 7.37 9.06 -3.47
CA ALA A 192 6.64 8.24 -2.50
C ALA A 192 5.50 9.06 -1.88
N VAL A 193 4.33 8.45 -1.69
CA VAL A 193 3.16 9.11 -1.07
C VAL A 193 2.53 8.18 -0.04
N SER A 194 2.14 8.76 1.09
CA SER A 194 1.39 8.08 2.14
C SER A 194 -0.10 8.32 1.90
N ALA A 195 -0.85 7.25 1.67
CA ALA A 195 -2.28 7.30 1.38
C ALA A 195 -3.11 6.68 2.52
N CYS A 196 -4.00 7.47 3.12
CA CYS A 196 -4.94 7.02 4.14
C CYS A 196 -6.33 6.77 3.54
N PRO A 197 -6.80 5.51 3.47
CA PRO A 197 -8.08 5.18 2.83
C PRO A 197 -9.31 5.53 3.67
N GLY A 198 -9.12 5.91 4.94
CA GLY A 198 -10.19 6.09 5.92
C GLY A 198 -10.54 4.78 6.65
N LEU A 199 -11.63 4.78 7.41
CA LEU A 199 -12.16 3.56 8.03
C LEU A 199 -13.00 2.79 6.99
N VAL A 200 -12.51 1.64 6.55
CA VAL A 200 -13.08 0.91 5.41
C VAL A 200 -13.65 -0.42 5.85
N ASN A 201 -14.84 -0.78 5.34
CA ASN A 201 -15.47 -2.06 5.58
C ASN A 201 -14.65 -3.23 4.97
N THR A 202 -13.75 -3.80 5.76
CA THR A 202 -12.88 -4.91 5.38
C THR A 202 -12.69 -5.89 6.53
N ASP A 203 -12.15 -7.08 6.24
CA ASP A 203 -11.75 -8.05 7.27
C ASP A 203 -10.79 -7.42 8.31
N LEU A 204 -9.92 -6.49 7.89
CA LEU A 204 -8.93 -5.84 8.77
C LEU A 204 -9.60 -4.97 9.84
N SER A 205 -10.68 -4.29 9.48
CA SER A 205 -11.46 -3.47 10.41
C SER A 205 -12.56 -4.26 11.13
N GLY A 206 -12.63 -5.58 10.94
CA GLY A 206 -13.76 -6.40 11.38
C GLY A 206 -15.11 -5.90 10.85
N HIS A 207 -15.14 -5.40 9.61
CA HIS A 207 -16.32 -4.82 8.95
C HIS A 207 -16.97 -3.61 9.64
N ARG A 208 -16.22 -2.88 10.49
CA ARG A 208 -16.72 -1.70 11.23
C ARG A 208 -16.71 -0.38 10.45
N GLY A 209 -16.24 -0.38 9.20
CA GLY A 209 -16.21 0.83 8.37
C GLY A 209 -17.51 1.06 7.62
N ASP A 210 -17.79 2.33 7.38
CA ASP A 210 -18.92 2.87 6.61
C ASP A 210 -18.58 3.01 5.12
N ARG A 211 -17.29 3.14 4.77
CA ARG A 211 -16.81 3.20 3.39
C ARG A 211 -16.60 1.80 2.78
N MET A 212 -17.01 1.63 1.53
CA MET A 212 -16.77 0.40 0.76
C MET A 212 -15.31 0.34 0.27
N PRO A 213 -14.72 -0.87 0.09
CA PRO A 213 -13.38 -1.01 -0.46
C PRO A 213 -13.17 -0.30 -1.81
N SER A 214 -14.20 -0.28 -2.65
CA SER A 214 -14.17 0.37 -3.97
C SER A 214 -14.02 1.89 -3.85
N GLU A 215 -14.73 2.50 -2.91
CA GLU A 215 -14.65 3.95 -2.62
C GLU A 215 -13.30 4.31 -1.99
N ALA A 216 -12.79 3.45 -1.10
CA ALA A 216 -11.51 3.64 -0.44
C ALA A 216 -10.30 3.52 -1.38
N ALA A 217 -10.45 2.80 -2.50
CA ALA A 217 -9.39 2.61 -3.49
C ALA A 217 -9.22 3.79 -4.44
N VAL A 218 -10.26 4.62 -4.64
CA VAL A 218 -10.25 5.75 -5.60
C VAL A 218 -9.06 6.67 -5.33
N PHE A 219 -8.90 7.12 -4.08
CA PHE A 219 -7.88 8.11 -3.74
C PHE A 219 -6.44 7.58 -3.92
N PRO A 220 -6.07 6.40 -3.42
CA PRO A 220 -4.77 5.78 -3.74
C PRO A 220 -4.52 5.59 -5.25
N VAL A 221 -5.55 5.27 -6.03
CA VAL A 221 -5.44 5.11 -7.49
C VAL A 221 -5.17 6.45 -8.17
N GLU A 222 -5.86 7.52 -7.77
CA GLU A 222 -5.59 8.88 -8.27
C GLU A 222 -4.14 9.29 -7.99
N LEU A 223 -3.64 9.04 -6.77
CA LEU A 223 -2.25 9.30 -6.40
C LEU A 223 -1.27 8.46 -7.25
N ALA A 224 -1.57 7.18 -7.47
CA ALA A 224 -0.74 6.28 -8.26
C ALA A 224 -0.67 6.71 -9.74
N LEU A 225 -1.78 7.22 -10.28
CA LEU A 225 -1.86 7.65 -11.68
C LEU A 225 -1.35 9.08 -11.91
N SER A 226 -1.25 9.90 -10.85
CA SER A 226 -0.87 11.31 -10.92
C SER A 226 0.58 11.53 -11.38
N ASN A 227 0.72 12.42 -12.37
CA ASN A 227 2.01 12.94 -12.83
C ASN A 227 2.48 14.15 -12.02
N VAL A 228 1.73 14.58 -11.00
CA VAL A 228 2.12 15.72 -10.17
C VAL A 228 3.21 15.27 -9.21
N HIS A 229 4.43 15.76 -9.44
CA HIS A 229 5.55 15.69 -8.50
C HIS A 229 5.46 16.93 -7.62
N ASP A 230 4.50 17.00 -6.70
CA ASP A 230 4.40 18.15 -5.81
C ASP A 230 5.53 18.20 -4.77
N GLY A 231 6.45 17.22 -4.76
CA GLY A 231 7.69 17.24 -3.98
C GLY A 231 7.46 17.30 -2.48
N LYS A 232 6.21 17.23 -2.05
CA LYS A 232 5.78 17.21 -0.66
C LYS A 232 5.54 15.75 -0.38
N GLY A 233 6.28 15.18 0.57
CA GLY A 233 5.95 13.89 1.20
C GLY A 233 4.65 14.01 1.98
N ALA A 234 3.58 14.39 1.27
CA ALA A 234 2.32 14.78 1.84
C ALA A 234 1.62 13.51 2.27
N TYR A 235 1.32 13.48 3.55
CA TYR A 235 0.44 12.50 4.12
C TYR A 235 -0.98 12.91 3.71
N GLN A 236 -1.61 12.13 2.82
CA GLN A 236 -2.88 12.49 2.22
C GLN A 236 -3.97 11.51 2.62
N GLY A 237 -5.09 12.03 3.12
CA GLY A 237 -6.34 11.31 3.25
C GLY A 237 -7.30 11.68 2.13
N ALA A 238 -8.40 10.92 2.01
CA ALA A 238 -9.46 11.19 1.05
C ALA A 238 -10.11 12.59 1.21
N GLU A 239 -10.01 13.19 2.41
CA GLU A 239 -10.57 14.51 2.74
C GLU A 239 -9.51 15.64 2.70
N GLY A 240 -8.26 15.31 2.32
CA GLY A 240 -7.15 16.27 2.23
C GLY A 240 -5.93 15.86 3.06
N PRO A 241 -4.96 16.78 3.23
CA PRO A 241 -3.75 16.53 4.01
C PRO A 241 -4.12 16.20 5.46
N ILE A 242 -3.56 15.12 5.99
CA ILE A 242 -3.71 14.80 7.42
C ILE A 242 -2.42 15.22 8.13
N PRO A 243 -2.52 15.92 9.27
CA PRO A 243 -1.35 16.38 10.01
C PRO A 243 -0.52 15.21 10.51
N TRP A 244 0.79 15.42 10.59
CA TRP A 244 1.73 14.44 11.13
C TRP A 244 1.94 14.63 12.62
#